data_AF-A0A7U9XUI0-F1
#
_entry.id   AF-A0A7U9XUI0-F1
#
_cell.length_a   1.000
_cell.length_b   1.000
_cell.length_c   1.000
_cell.angle_alpha   90.00
_cell.angle_beta   90.00
_cell.angle_gamma   90.00
#
_symmetry.space_group_name_H-M   'P 1'
#
loop_
_entity.id
_entity.type
_entity.pdbx_description
1 polymer ?
#
loop_
_entity_poly.entity_id
_entity_poly.type
_entity_poly.pdbx_seq_one_letter_code
_entity_poly.pdbx_strand_id
1 'polypeptide(L)'
;MKKFLIIYIIISLLFGVAIYFVTLTLAYNQRVYDVYYELADEAVATLDFDDFISMQSISYQKIHREETDSYTIDVYHVIGKNDETYINQFGLFIVPTQEVDFALDVEDLDDQTGIRVIKLNGEDANETIYETYTEPSYEGAAVSYGLSLMSFYFYAIDFDEDLELEIELYDYNGDMFANFNQNIISQQYPDLDDGFSPGMDADYLAELIDQDTYVYPKLIRNMTIFIVSDIILGSLIYFFIKRKNQ
;
A
#
# COMPACT_ATOMS: atom_id res chain seq x y z
N MET A 1 48.49 7.94 20.32
CA MET A 1 48.19 7.96 18.87
C MET A 1 47.64 6.63 18.36
N LYS A 2 48.35 5.49 18.46
CA LYS A 2 47.86 4.19 17.93
C LYS A 2 46.49 3.75 18.47
N LYS A 3 46.28 3.80 19.80
CA LYS A 3 44.99 3.42 20.42
C LYS A 3 43.82 4.30 19.95
N PHE A 4 44.05 5.60 19.84
CA PHE A 4 43.04 6.55 19.36
C PHE A 4 42.69 6.31 17.87
N LEU A 5 43.70 6.06 17.02
CA LEU A 5 43.49 5.74 15.61
C LEU A 5 42.68 4.44 15.45
N ILE A 6 42.99 3.42 16.25
CA ILE A 6 42.25 2.15 16.25
C ILE A 6 40.80 2.37 16.66
N ILE A 7 40.55 3.14 17.73
CA ILE A 7 39.19 3.47 18.18
C ILE A 7 38.43 4.25 17.10
N TYR A 8 39.08 5.23 16.47
CA TYR A 8 38.49 6.00 15.37
C TYR A 8 38.06 5.10 14.21
N ILE A 9 38.95 4.21 13.75
CA ILE A 9 38.66 3.29 12.65
C ILE A 9 37.49 2.37 13.00
N ILE A 10 37.44 1.84 14.22
CA ILE A 10 36.32 0.99 14.67
C ILE A 10 35.01 1.78 14.65
N ILE A 11 35.00 3.00 15.19
CA ILE A 11 33.80 3.84 15.22
C ILE A 11 33.37 4.23 13.80
N SER A 12 34.30 4.64 12.94
CA SER A 12 34.04 4.96 11.53
C SER A 12 33.44 3.74 10.80
N LEU A 13 33.99 2.55 11.00
CA LEU A 13 33.45 1.33 10.40
C LEU A 13 32.01 1.08 10.86
N LEU A 14 31.71 1.23 12.16
CA LEU A 14 30.37 1.08 12.69
C LEU A 14 29.39 2.10 12.08
N PHE A 15 29.80 3.36 11.93
CA PHE A 15 28.99 4.37 11.25
C PHE A 15 28.79 4.06 9.77
N GLY A 16 29.82 3.57 9.08
CA GLY A 16 29.72 3.17 7.67
C GLY A 16 28.73 2.03 7.48
N VAL A 17 28.74 1.03 8.37
CA VAL A 17 27.76 -0.06 8.36
C VAL A 17 26.35 0.48 8.63
N ALA A 18 26.18 1.37 9.62
CA ALA A 18 24.87 1.96 9.91
C ALA A 18 24.33 2.77 8.72
N ILE A 19 25.16 3.61 8.09
CA ILE A 19 24.77 4.41 6.92
C ILE A 19 24.41 3.51 5.73
N TYR A 20 25.16 2.44 5.51
CA TYR A 20 24.85 1.45 4.49
C TYR A 20 23.45 0.87 4.69
N PHE A 21 23.17 0.31 5.88
CA PHE A 21 21.88 -0.33 6.17
C PHE A 21 20.73 0.67 6.10
N VAL A 22 20.85 1.84 6.74
CA VAL A 22 19.80 2.86 6.72
C VAL A 22 19.53 3.35 5.30
N THR A 23 20.58 3.60 4.51
CA THR A 23 20.39 4.04 3.12
C THR A 23 19.73 2.97 2.28
N LEU A 24 20.17 1.72 2.39
CA LEU A 24 19.60 0.61 1.63
C LEU A 24 18.11 0.44 1.97
N THR A 25 17.76 0.38 3.25
CA THR A 25 16.36 0.22 3.69
C THR A 25 15.48 1.39 3.24
N LEU A 26 15.92 2.64 3.43
CA LEU A 26 15.13 3.80 3.01
C LEU A 26 14.96 3.89 1.49
N ALA A 27 16.03 3.65 0.74
CA ALA A 27 15.98 3.68 -0.72
C ALA A 27 15.11 2.55 -1.30
N TYR A 28 15.21 1.36 -0.74
CA TYR A 28 14.38 0.22 -1.11
C TYR A 28 12.91 0.48 -0.80
N ASN A 29 12.58 0.87 0.44
CA ASN A 29 11.19 1.14 0.82
C ASN A 29 10.59 2.27 -0.02
N GLN A 30 11.35 3.34 -0.27
CA GLN A 30 10.90 4.41 -1.17
C GLN A 30 10.57 3.84 -2.56
N ARG A 31 11.42 2.98 -3.13
CA ARG A 31 11.15 2.40 -4.44
C ARG A 31 9.94 1.47 -4.43
N VAL A 32 9.73 0.69 -3.37
CA VAL A 32 8.51 -0.12 -3.21
C VAL A 32 7.26 0.78 -3.22
N TYR A 33 7.29 1.92 -2.53
CA TYR A 33 6.21 2.90 -2.61
C TYR A 33 6.06 3.49 -4.03
N ASP A 34 7.15 3.81 -4.71
CA ASP A 34 7.09 4.31 -6.09
C ASP A 34 6.44 3.26 -7.02
N VAL A 35 6.81 1.98 -6.91
CA VAL A 35 6.19 0.87 -7.67
C VAL A 35 4.71 0.74 -7.36
N TYR A 36 4.32 0.86 -6.08
CA TYR A 36 2.92 0.82 -5.69
C TYR A 36 2.07 1.89 -6.42
N TYR A 37 2.56 3.13 -6.48
CA TYR A 37 1.87 4.20 -7.22
C TYR A 37 1.92 4.02 -8.73
N GLU A 38 3.03 3.49 -9.28
CA GLU A 38 3.12 3.15 -10.71
C GLU A 38 2.05 2.11 -11.10
N LEU A 39 1.86 1.07 -10.28
CA LEU A 39 0.82 0.06 -10.50
C LEU A 39 -0.60 0.62 -10.31
N ALA A 40 -0.79 1.53 -9.35
CA ALA A 40 -2.06 2.22 -9.14
C ALA A 40 -2.45 3.07 -10.36
N ASP A 41 -1.51 3.85 -10.89
CA ASP A 41 -1.70 4.68 -12.08
C ASP A 41 -2.01 3.82 -13.32
N GLU A 42 -1.27 2.71 -13.49
CA GLU A 42 -1.52 1.76 -14.59
C GLU A 42 -2.91 1.13 -14.46
N ALA A 43 -3.31 0.72 -13.26
CA ALA A 43 -4.62 0.11 -13.01
C ALA A 43 -5.78 1.04 -13.38
N VAL A 44 -5.68 2.33 -13.07
CA VAL A 44 -6.70 3.33 -13.48
C VAL A 44 -6.68 3.54 -14.99
N ALA A 45 -5.50 3.59 -15.61
CA ALA A 45 -5.37 3.83 -17.05
C ALA A 45 -5.91 2.67 -17.89
N THR A 46 -5.78 1.43 -17.41
CA THR A 46 -6.22 0.21 -18.10
C THR A 46 -7.58 -0.29 -17.62
N LEU A 47 -8.06 0.20 -16.47
CA LEU A 47 -9.16 -0.37 -15.69
C LEU A 47 -8.91 -1.87 -15.41
N ASP A 48 -7.68 -2.22 -15.04
CA ASP A 48 -7.28 -3.57 -14.66
C ASP A 48 -6.43 -3.52 -13.38
N PHE A 49 -7.00 -3.97 -12.27
CA PHE A 49 -6.37 -3.88 -10.95
C PHE A 49 -5.56 -5.13 -10.60
N ASP A 50 -5.43 -6.10 -11.51
CA ASP A 50 -4.83 -7.40 -11.21
C ASP A 50 -3.38 -7.27 -10.70
N ASP A 51 -2.51 -6.50 -11.38
CA ASP A 51 -1.13 -6.30 -10.94
C ASP A 51 -1.07 -5.53 -9.60
N PHE A 52 -1.88 -4.49 -9.43
CA PHE A 52 -1.95 -3.70 -8.20
C PHE A 52 -2.38 -4.54 -6.98
N ILE A 53 -3.40 -5.39 -7.16
CA ILE A 53 -3.91 -6.28 -6.11
C ILE A 53 -2.93 -7.43 -5.85
N SER A 54 -2.32 -7.98 -6.89
CA SER A 54 -1.35 -9.06 -6.75
C SER A 54 -0.17 -8.65 -5.84
N MET A 55 0.25 -7.39 -5.87
CA MET A 55 1.33 -6.87 -5.02
C MET A 55 1.00 -6.93 -3.52
N GLN A 56 -0.30 -6.90 -3.17
CA GLN A 56 -0.79 -6.78 -1.79
C GLN A 56 -1.47 -8.05 -1.27
N SER A 57 -1.58 -9.09 -2.10
CA SER A 57 -2.36 -10.29 -1.81
C SER A 57 -1.51 -11.56 -1.84
N ILE A 58 -1.99 -12.60 -1.16
CA ILE A 58 -1.48 -13.97 -1.33
C ILE A 58 -2.09 -14.60 -2.58
N SER A 59 -3.36 -14.31 -2.81
CA SER A 59 -4.16 -14.79 -3.94
C SER A 59 -5.36 -13.87 -4.11
N TYR A 60 -5.88 -13.74 -5.31
CA TYR A 60 -7.04 -12.89 -5.58
C TYR A 60 -7.88 -13.43 -6.73
N GLN A 61 -9.14 -13.03 -6.77
CA GLN A 61 -10.06 -13.32 -7.86
C GLN A 61 -10.94 -12.11 -8.10
N LYS A 62 -11.02 -11.64 -9.34
CA LYS A 62 -12.05 -10.68 -9.74
C LYS A 62 -13.40 -11.39 -9.83
N ILE A 63 -14.38 -10.92 -9.08
CA ILE A 63 -15.69 -11.59 -8.94
C ILE A 63 -16.83 -10.79 -9.55
N HIS A 64 -16.71 -9.46 -9.66
CA HIS A 64 -17.73 -8.61 -10.27
C HIS A 64 -17.14 -7.33 -10.86
N ARG A 65 -17.85 -6.75 -11.83
CA ARG A 65 -17.68 -5.38 -12.30
C ARG A 65 -19.05 -4.75 -12.43
N GLU A 66 -19.23 -3.60 -11.79
CA GLU A 66 -20.40 -2.75 -11.95
C GLU A 66 -19.99 -1.47 -12.69
N GLU A 67 -20.81 -1.03 -13.65
CA GLU A 67 -20.60 0.22 -14.36
C GLU A 67 -21.84 1.10 -14.19
N THR A 68 -21.61 2.33 -13.77
CA THR A 68 -22.64 3.36 -13.60
C THR A 68 -22.36 4.50 -14.58
N ASP A 69 -23.23 5.50 -14.61
CA ASP A 69 -23.01 6.69 -15.44
C ASP A 69 -21.75 7.48 -15.04
N SER A 70 -21.31 7.38 -13.77
CA SER A 70 -20.22 8.18 -13.21
C SER A 70 -19.00 7.37 -12.76
N TYR A 71 -19.13 6.06 -12.59
CA TYR A 71 -18.10 5.21 -11.97
C TYR A 71 -18.04 3.82 -12.58
N THR A 72 -16.83 3.26 -12.61
CA THR A 72 -16.56 1.82 -12.76
C THR A 72 -16.16 1.27 -11.39
N ILE A 73 -16.79 0.18 -10.97
CA ILE A 73 -16.54 -0.48 -9.70
C ILE A 73 -16.06 -1.90 -9.99
N ASP A 74 -14.83 -2.21 -9.61
CA ASP A 74 -14.32 -3.56 -9.67
C ASP A 74 -14.33 -4.22 -8.29
N VAL A 75 -14.76 -5.47 -8.27
CA VAL A 75 -14.92 -6.22 -7.03
C VAL A 75 -14.05 -7.47 -7.07
N TYR A 76 -13.26 -7.64 -6.03
CA TYR A 76 -12.30 -8.71 -5.87
C TYR A 76 -12.52 -9.46 -4.56
N HIS A 77 -12.36 -10.77 -4.61
CA HIS A 77 -12.11 -11.59 -3.43
C HIS A 77 -10.60 -11.74 -3.29
N VAL A 78 -10.06 -11.23 -2.19
CA VAL A 78 -8.63 -11.27 -1.88
C VAL A 78 -8.38 -12.19 -0.70
N ILE A 79 -7.34 -13.02 -0.82
CA ILE A 79 -6.76 -13.75 0.31
C ILE A 79 -5.58 -12.92 0.82
N GLY A 80 -5.80 -12.30 1.98
CA GLY A 80 -4.78 -11.58 2.71
C GLY A 80 -4.04 -12.47 3.70
N LYS A 81 -3.02 -11.91 4.33
CA LYS A 81 -2.33 -12.54 5.47
C LYS A 81 -2.24 -11.54 6.61
N ASN A 82 -2.81 -11.92 7.75
CA ASN A 82 -2.69 -11.20 9.01
C ASN A 82 -1.89 -12.08 9.99
N ASP A 83 -0.66 -11.67 10.30
CA ASP A 83 0.32 -12.44 11.07
C ASP A 83 0.54 -13.88 10.53
N GLU A 84 0.01 -14.88 11.23
CA GLU A 84 0.11 -16.31 10.88
C GLU A 84 -1.16 -16.87 10.23
N THR A 85 -2.22 -16.06 10.13
CA THR A 85 -3.54 -16.46 9.62
C THR A 85 -3.83 -15.85 8.26
N TYR A 86 -4.46 -16.63 7.38
CA TYR A 86 -5.03 -16.11 6.14
C TYR A 86 -6.43 -15.57 6.41
N ILE A 87 -6.74 -14.45 5.77
CA ILE A 87 -8.03 -13.77 5.89
C ILE A 87 -8.68 -13.65 4.52
N ASN A 88 -10.00 -13.78 4.47
CA ASN A 88 -10.76 -13.46 3.27
C ASN A 88 -11.14 -11.98 3.35
N GLN A 89 -10.87 -11.26 2.26
CA GLN A 89 -11.18 -9.84 2.14
C GLN A 89 -11.96 -9.60 0.87
N PHE A 90 -12.96 -8.73 0.99
CA PHE A 90 -13.77 -8.26 -0.11
C PHE A 90 -13.29 -6.86 -0.48
N GLY A 91 -12.59 -6.78 -1.62
CA GLY A 91 -12.01 -5.55 -2.14
C GLY A 91 -12.92 -4.91 -3.18
N LEU A 92 -13.28 -3.64 -2.99
CA LEU A 92 -14.00 -2.85 -3.99
C LEU A 92 -13.14 -1.67 -4.42
N PHE A 93 -12.90 -1.52 -5.73
CA PHE A 93 -12.14 -0.43 -6.33
C PHE A 93 -13.08 0.45 -7.14
N ILE A 94 -13.18 1.73 -6.79
CA ILE A 94 -14.13 2.67 -7.38
C ILE A 94 -13.35 3.73 -8.15
N VAL A 95 -13.56 3.76 -9.47
CA VAL A 95 -12.89 4.67 -10.40
C VAL A 95 -13.92 5.57 -11.07
N PRO A 96 -13.82 6.89 -10.99
CA PRO A 96 -14.72 7.79 -11.70
C PRO A 96 -14.45 7.74 -13.21
N THR A 97 -15.51 7.66 -14.01
CA THR A 97 -15.46 7.67 -15.48
C THR A 97 -15.66 9.06 -16.08
N GLN A 98 -16.07 10.03 -15.24
CA GLN A 98 -16.22 11.44 -15.57
C GLN A 98 -15.77 12.32 -14.40
N GLU A 99 -15.80 13.64 -14.58
CA GLU A 99 -15.50 14.59 -13.49
C GLU A 99 -16.59 14.49 -12.41
N VAL A 100 -16.15 14.28 -11.17
CA VAL A 100 -17.01 14.15 -9.97
C VAL A 100 -16.45 15.03 -8.86
N ASP A 101 -17.28 15.41 -7.90
CA ASP A 101 -16.83 16.08 -6.68
C ASP A 101 -16.10 15.07 -5.78
N PHE A 102 -15.02 15.51 -5.13
CA PHE A 102 -14.24 14.69 -4.19
C PHE A 102 -13.43 15.56 -3.23
N ALA A 103 -13.04 14.97 -2.10
CA ALA A 103 -12.24 15.64 -1.08
C ALA A 103 -10.80 15.92 -1.54
N LEU A 104 -10.29 17.11 -1.22
CA LEU A 104 -8.89 17.50 -1.45
C LEU A 104 -8.01 17.42 -0.21
N ASP A 105 -8.61 17.09 0.95
CA ASP A 105 -7.94 16.89 2.22
C ASP A 105 -8.54 15.65 2.90
N VAL A 106 -7.73 14.95 3.71
CA VAL A 106 -8.18 13.74 4.42
C VAL A 106 -9.19 14.06 5.52
N GLU A 107 -9.21 15.28 6.06
CA GLU A 107 -10.13 15.71 7.11
C GLU A 107 -11.31 16.54 6.54
N ASP A 108 -11.63 16.40 5.26
CA ASP A 108 -12.78 17.09 4.65
C ASP A 108 -14.10 16.63 5.28
N LEU A 109 -14.71 17.52 6.07
CA LEU A 109 -15.94 17.24 6.81
C LEU A 109 -17.19 17.25 5.92
N ASP A 110 -17.08 17.75 4.68
CA ASP A 110 -18.19 17.79 3.72
C ASP A 110 -18.29 16.48 2.90
N ASP A 111 -17.26 15.62 2.93
CA ASP A 111 -17.25 14.34 2.20
C ASP A 111 -18.27 13.35 2.76
N GLN A 112 -19.26 12.99 1.94
CA GLN A 112 -20.25 11.96 2.24
C GLN A 112 -20.05 10.68 1.42
N THR A 113 -18.85 10.47 0.88
CA THR A 113 -18.51 9.22 0.19
C THR A 113 -18.52 8.06 1.15
N GLY A 114 -19.27 7.00 0.82
CA GLY A 114 -19.47 5.88 1.73
C GLY A 114 -19.92 4.60 1.06
N ILE A 115 -19.75 3.50 1.79
CA ILE A 115 -20.33 2.20 1.47
C ILE A 115 -21.24 1.76 2.61
N ARG A 116 -22.31 1.06 2.25
CA ARG A 116 -23.12 0.29 3.18
C ARG A 116 -23.31 -1.12 2.63
N VAL A 117 -22.99 -2.11 3.46
CA VAL A 117 -23.08 -3.53 3.11
C VAL A 117 -24.14 -4.19 3.99
N ILE A 118 -25.13 -4.77 3.34
CA ILE A 118 -26.30 -5.39 3.98
C ILE A 118 -26.25 -6.89 3.71
N LYS A 119 -26.34 -7.70 4.76
CA LYS A 119 -26.40 -9.16 4.63
C LYS A 119 -27.80 -9.59 4.25
N LEU A 120 -27.96 -10.44 3.25
CA LEU A 120 -29.27 -10.91 2.73
C LEU A 120 -29.63 -12.32 3.21
N ASN A 121 -28.66 -13.09 3.70
CA ASN A 121 -28.83 -14.47 4.16
C ASN A 121 -28.54 -14.65 5.66
N GLY A 122 -28.89 -15.81 6.22
CA GLY A 122 -28.59 -16.16 7.62
C GLY A 122 -29.60 -15.65 8.66
N GLU A 123 -29.22 -15.73 9.95
CA GLU A 123 -30.08 -15.31 11.07
C GLU A 123 -30.23 -13.78 11.16
N ASP A 124 -29.24 -13.04 10.69
CA ASP A 124 -29.16 -11.57 10.70
C ASP A 124 -29.46 -10.96 9.32
N ALA A 125 -30.39 -11.57 8.57
CA ALA A 125 -30.76 -11.10 7.25
C ALA A 125 -31.41 -9.70 7.29
N ASN A 126 -30.99 -8.85 6.37
CA ASN A 126 -31.26 -7.41 6.24
C ASN A 126 -30.57 -6.53 7.31
N GLU A 127 -29.57 -7.05 8.02
CA GLU A 127 -28.73 -6.23 8.89
C GLU A 127 -27.55 -5.64 8.12
N THR A 128 -27.18 -4.40 8.47
CA THR A 128 -25.96 -3.76 7.98
C THR A 128 -24.77 -4.33 8.72
N ILE A 129 -23.87 -4.98 8.00
CA ILE A 129 -22.67 -5.62 8.56
C ILE A 129 -21.42 -4.76 8.44
N TYR A 130 -21.45 -3.75 7.55
CA TYR A 130 -20.36 -2.81 7.36
C TYR A 130 -20.91 -1.48 6.84
N GLU A 131 -20.46 -0.36 7.40
CA GLU A 131 -20.83 0.97 6.93
C GLU A 131 -19.73 1.98 7.28
N THR A 132 -19.26 2.76 6.29
CA THR A 132 -18.16 3.73 6.44
C THR A 132 -18.28 4.60 7.69
N TYR A 133 -19.47 5.14 7.96
CA TYR A 133 -19.69 6.10 9.05
C TYR A 133 -19.72 5.47 10.45
N THR A 134 -19.82 4.15 10.53
CA THR A 134 -19.79 3.42 11.80
C THR A 134 -18.45 2.73 12.04
N GLU A 135 -17.64 2.60 10.99
CA GLU A 135 -16.34 1.92 11.03
C GLU A 135 -15.26 2.82 11.64
N PRO A 136 -14.62 2.41 12.75
CA PRO A 136 -13.60 3.23 13.42
C PRO A 136 -12.38 3.55 12.53
N SER A 137 -12.13 2.73 11.50
CA SER A 137 -11.04 2.94 10.54
C SER A 137 -11.24 4.17 9.66
N TYR A 138 -12.46 4.70 9.54
CA TYR A 138 -12.78 5.90 8.77
C TYR A 138 -13.17 7.10 9.64
N GLU A 139 -13.04 7.00 10.98
CA GLU A 139 -13.42 8.11 11.86
C GLU A 139 -12.61 9.38 11.52
N GLY A 140 -13.29 10.40 11.00
CA GLY A 140 -12.70 11.68 10.61
C GLY A 140 -11.93 11.66 9.28
N ALA A 141 -12.02 10.58 8.49
CA ALA A 141 -11.36 10.45 7.20
C ALA A 141 -12.34 10.59 6.03
N ALA A 142 -12.03 11.48 5.09
CA ALA A 142 -12.71 11.60 3.81
C ALA A 142 -12.27 10.47 2.86
N VAL A 143 -13.20 9.58 2.49
CA VAL A 143 -12.90 8.42 1.63
C VAL A 143 -12.59 8.84 0.20
N SER A 144 -13.30 9.84 -0.33
CA SER A 144 -13.06 10.30 -1.70
C SER A 144 -11.72 11.00 -1.88
N TYR A 145 -11.00 11.33 -0.79
CA TYR A 145 -9.63 11.83 -0.85
C TYR A 145 -8.68 10.85 -1.57
N GLY A 146 -9.00 9.54 -1.60
CA GLY A 146 -8.29 8.56 -2.43
C GLY A 146 -8.20 8.94 -3.90
N LEU A 147 -9.24 9.62 -4.44
CA LEU A 147 -9.23 10.13 -5.82
C LEU A 147 -8.14 11.17 -6.06
N SER A 148 -7.79 11.98 -5.04
CA SER A 148 -6.69 12.95 -5.14
C SER A 148 -5.30 12.30 -5.15
N LEU A 149 -5.18 11.11 -4.55
CA LEU A 149 -3.91 10.41 -4.34
C LEU A 149 -3.61 9.39 -5.44
N MET A 150 -4.60 8.61 -5.84
CA MET A 150 -4.44 7.45 -6.73
C MET A 150 -5.43 7.46 -7.89
N SER A 151 -6.29 8.47 -8.01
CA SER A 151 -7.38 8.53 -9.00
C SER A 151 -8.47 7.44 -8.85
N PHE A 152 -8.45 6.70 -7.75
CA PHE A 152 -9.50 5.79 -7.29
C PHE A 152 -9.52 5.76 -5.76
N TYR A 153 -10.62 5.29 -5.18
CA TYR A 153 -10.68 4.89 -3.77
C TYR A 153 -11.14 3.44 -3.67
N PHE A 154 -10.90 2.82 -2.52
CA PHE A 154 -11.24 1.41 -2.35
C PHE A 154 -11.70 1.11 -0.92
N TYR A 155 -12.44 0.01 -0.80
CA TYR A 155 -12.80 -0.62 0.47
C TYR A 155 -12.20 -2.02 0.52
N ALA A 156 -11.75 -2.44 1.70
CA ALA A 156 -11.33 -3.81 1.98
C ALA A 156 -12.07 -4.28 3.23
N ILE A 157 -12.96 -5.26 3.06
CA ILE A 157 -13.87 -5.72 4.11
C ILE A 157 -13.56 -7.18 4.42
N ASP A 158 -13.15 -7.46 5.66
CA ASP A 158 -12.85 -8.82 6.09
C ASP A 158 -14.13 -9.63 6.30
N PHE A 159 -14.10 -10.91 5.95
CA PHE A 159 -15.19 -11.85 6.22
C PHE A 159 -14.65 -13.25 6.51
N ASP A 160 -15.43 -14.07 7.23
CA ASP A 160 -15.05 -15.42 7.64
C ASP A 160 -16.07 -16.50 7.28
N GLU A 161 -17.26 -16.11 6.84
CA GLU A 161 -18.35 -17.00 6.42
C GLU A 161 -18.89 -16.68 5.02
N ASP A 162 -19.74 -17.55 4.50
CA ASP A 162 -20.40 -17.33 3.21
C ASP A 162 -21.49 -16.26 3.35
N LEU A 163 -21.45 -15.26 2.47
CA LEU A 163 -22.31 -14.09 2.54
C LEU A 163 -23.05 -13.86 1.22
N GLU A 164 -24.35 -13.58 1.32
CA GLU A 164 -25.11 -12.93 0.26
C GLU A 164 -25.29 -11.47 0.66
N LEU A 165 -24.79 -10.54 -0.15
CA LEU A 165 -24.70 -9.12 0.19
C LEU A 165 -25.50 -8.26 -0.77
N GLU A 166 -26.08 -7.18 -0.26
CA GLU A 166 -26.48 -6.00 -1.01
C GLU A 166 -25.49 -4.87 -0.67
N ILE A 167 -24.95 -4.24 -1.70
CA ILE A 167 -23.90 -3.21 -1.59
C ILE A 167 -24.48 -1.90 -2.11
N GLU A 168 -24.52 -0.90 -1.24
CA GLU A 168 -24.91 0.48 -1.59
C GLU A 168 -23.66 1.37 -1.54
N LEU A 169 -23.43 2.15 -2.60
CA LEU A 169 -22.33 3.11 -2.67
C LEU A 169 -22.85 4.54 -2.84
N TYR A 170 -22.25 5.46 -2.10
CA TYR A 170 -22.64 6.86 -1.98
C TYR A 170 -21.47 7.76 -2.40
N ASP A 171 -21.77 8.83 -3.14
CA ASP A 171 -20.78 9.79 -3.62
C ASP A 171 -20.47 10.89 -2.60
N TYR A 172 -19.65 11.88 -2.98
CA TYR A 172 -19.25 13.00 -2.12
C TYR A 172 -20.43 13.77 -1.53
N ASN A 173 -21.57 13.86 -2.24
CA ASN A 173 -22.75 14.58 -1.78
C ASN A 173 -23.72 13.70 -0.97
N GLY A 174 -23.41 12.41 -0.82
CA GLY A 174 -24.25 11.43 -0.14
C GLY A 174 -25.34 10.85 -1.05
N ASP A 175 -25.26 11.08 -2.36
CA ASP A 175 -26.18 10.50 -3.31
C ASP A 175 -25.74 9.07 -3.66
N MET A 176 -26.68 8.12 -3.62
CA MET A 176 -26.40 6.74 -3.97
C MET A 176 -26.21 6.61 -5.48
N PHE A 177 -25.01 6.20 -5.92
CA PHE A 177 -24.69 6.04 -7.33
C PHE A 177 -24.68 4.59 -7.80
N ALA A 178 -24.56 3.61 -6.88
CA ALA A 178 -24.63 2.19 -7.20
C ALA A 178 -25.37 1.40 -6.12
N ASN A 179 -26.14 0.40 -6.55
CA ASN A 179 -26.69 -0.65 -5.69
C ASN A 179 -26.66 -1.98 -6.47
N PHE A 180 -25.97 -2.98 -5.94
CA PHE A 180 -25.90 -4.31 -6.53
C PHE A 180 -25.73 -5.41 -5.48
N ASN A 181 -26.10 -6.63 -5.85
CA ASN A 181 -25.96 -7.80 -5.00
C ASN A 181 -24.70 -8.59 -5.33
N GLN A 182 -24.06 -9.14 -4.31
CA GLN A 182 -22.89 -9.99 -4.46
C GLN A 182 -22.96 -11.20 -3.55
N ASN A 183 -22.69 -12.38 -4.10
CA ASN A 183 -22.48 -13.59 -3.30
C ASN A 183 -20.99 -13.83 -3.16
N ILE A 184 -20.55 -14.10 -1.94
CA ILE A 184 -19.15 -14.37 -1.63
C ILE A 184 -19.09 -15.63 -0.78
N ILE A 185 -18.19 -16.54 -1.14
CA ILE A 185 -17.99 -17.81 -0.45
C ILE A 185 -16.63 -17.74 0.24
N SER A 186 -16.59 -17.99 1.54
CA SER A 186 -15.35 -17.98 2.32
C SER A 186 -14.41 -19.10 1.85
N GLN A 187 -13.14 -18.77 1.63
CA GLN A 187 -12.14 -19.70 1.09
C GLN A 187 -11.09 -20.04 2.15
N GLN A 188 -10.48 -21.22 2.02
CA GLN A 188 -9.44 -21.70 2.93
C GLN A 188 -8.13 -21.92 2.18
N TYR A 189 -7.18 -21.01 2.35
CA TYR A 189 -5.84 -21.17 1.78
C TYR A 189 -5.05 -22.30 2.47
N PRO A 190 -4.30 -23.16 1.75
CA PRO A 190 -3.97 -23.11 0.32
C PRO A 190 -4.97 -23.79 -0.62
N ASP A 191 -6.04 -24.39 -0.10
CA ASP A 191 -7.03 -25.15 -0.86
C ASP A 191 -8.15 -24.21 -1.36
N LEU A 192 -7.81 -23.35 -2.32
CA LEU A 192 -8.74 -22.40 -2.94
C LEU A 192 -9.51 -23.04 -4.11
N ASP A 193 -10.71 -22.53 -4.36
CA ASP A 193 -11.49 -22.85 -5.56
C ASP A 193 -10.83 -22.37 -6.86
N ASP A 194 -11.27 -22.95 -7.99
CA ASP A 194 -10.83 -22.55 -9.32
C ASP A 194 -11.17 -21.07 -9.61
N GLY A 195 -10.21 -20.30 -10.12
CA GLY A 195 -10.40 -18.90 -10.53
C GLY A 195 -9.56 -17.89 -9.73
N PHE A 196 -8.96 -18.33 -8.64
CA PHE A 196 -7.95 -17.54 -7.93
C PHE A 196 -6.62 -17.49 -8.69
N SER A 197 -6.11 -16.28 -8.86
CA SER A 197 -4.77 -15.99 -9.34
C SER A 197 -3.83 -15.80 -8.15
N PRO A 198 -2.59 -16.34 -8.20
CA PRO A 198 -1.62 -16.10 -7.13
C PRO A 198 -1.26 -14.61 -7.04
N GLY A 199 -0.86 -14.18 -5.85
CA GLY A 199 -0.22 -12.89 -5.65
C GLY A 199 1.07 -12.74 -6.47
N MET A 200 1.63 -11.53 -6.43
CA MET A 200 2.75 -11.16 -7.27
C MET A 200 3.97 -12.07 -7.04
N ASP A 201 4.52 -12.58 -8.14
CA ASP A 201 5.75 -13.36 -8.09
C ASP A 201 6.93 -12.51 -7.58
N ALA A 202 7.77 -13.11 -6.75
CA ALA A 202 8.87 -12.40 -6.11
C ALA A 202 9.95 -11.94 -7.10
N ASP A 203 10.18 -12.69 -8.19
CA ASP A 203 11.13 -12.30 -9.22
C ASP A 203 10.55 -11.15 -10.06
N TYR A 204 9.25 -11.18 -10.39
CA TYR A 204 8.58 -10.07 -11.06
C TYR A 204 8.60 -8.78 -10.21
N LEU A 205 8.29 -8.87 -8.91
CA LEU A 205 8.39 -7.71 -8.01
C LEU A 205 9.83 -7.18 -7.94
N ALA A 206 10.84 -8.06 -7.93
CA ALA A 206 12.24 -7.64 -7.94
C ALA A 206 12.62 -6.92 -9.24
N GLU A 207 12.06 -7.31 -10.38
CA GLU A 207 12.21 -6.62 -11.67
C GLU A 207 11.57 -5.23 -11.64
N LEU A 208 10.36 -5.08 -11.10
CA LEU A 208 9.69 -3.78 -10.96
C LEU A 208 10.46 -2.82 -10.03
N ILE A 209 11.03 -3.36 -8.95
CA ILE A 209 11.85 -2.57 -8.02
C ILE A 209 13.15 -2.09 -8.70
N ASP A 210 13.77 -2.92 -9.55
CA ASP A 210 15.05 -2.64 -10.23
C ASP A 210 16.07 -1.92 -9.34
N GLN A 211 16.62 -2.68 -8.38
CA GLN A 211 17.55 -2.15 -7.38
C GLN A 211 18.80 -1.52 -8.02
N ASP A 212 19.25 -2.05 -9.16
CA ASP A 212 20.42 -1.55 -9.87
C ASP A 212 20.20 -0.14 -10.39
N THR A 213 18.99 0.15 -10.90
CA THR A 213 18.64 1.47 -11.42
C THR A 213 18.25 2.45 -10.32
N TYR A 214 17.46 2.03 -9.33
CA TYR A 214 16.81 2.98 -8.40
C TYR A 214 17.38 3.01 -6.98
N VAL A 215 18.01 1.92 -6.51
CA VAL A 215 18.44 1.77 -5.11
C VAL A 215 19.96 1.94 -4.97
N TYR A 216 20.74 1.16 -5.71
CA TYR A 216 22.20 1.16 -5.60
C TYR A 216 22.87 2.50 -5.93
N PRO A 217 22.38 3.32 -6.88
CA PRO A 217 22.95 4.65 -7.09
C PRO A 217 22.83 5.55 -5.86
N LYS A 218 21.71 5.49 -5.13
CA LYS A 218 21.50 6.23 -3.87
C LYS A 218 22.47 5.73 -2.79
N LEU A 219 22.65 4.42 -2.70
CA LEU A 219 23.59 3.78 -1.77
C LEU A 219 25.04 4.18 -2.05
N ILE A 220 25.50 4.04 -3.30
CA ILE A 220 26.85 4.40 -3.73
C ILE A 220 27.11 5.88 -3.45
N ARG A 221 26.16 6.76 -3.77
CA ARG A 221 26.28 8.20 -3.50
C ARG A 221 26.47 8.48 -2.01
N ASN A 222 25.60 7.96 -1.16
CA ASN A 222 25.64 8.24 0.28
C ASN A 222 26.88 7.62 0.95
N MET A 223 27.28 6.42 0.55
CA MET A 223 28.51 5.78 1.02
C MET A 223 29.75 6.57 0.57
N THR A 224 29.76 7.09 -0.65
CA THR A 224 30.86 7.93 -1.14
C THR A 224 30.96 9.22 -0.33
N ILE A 225 29.84 9.89 -0.07
CA ILE A 225 29.79 11.10 0.78
C ILE A 225 30.33 10.78 2.18
N PHE A 226 29.92 9.66 2.77
CA PHE A 226 30.43 9.24 4.08
C PHE A 226 31.95 9.02 4.06
N ILE A 227 32.47 8.21 3.12
CA ILE A 227 33.90 7.90 3.04
C ILE A 227 34.73 9.18 2.88
N VAL A 228 34.33 10.08 1.97
CA VAL A 228 35.04 11.35 1.77
C VAL A 228 35.00 12.20 3.04
N SER A 229 33.84 12.30 3.70
CA SER A 229 33.68 13.07 4.94
C SER A 229 34.51 12.49 6.08
N ASP A 230 34.55 11.17 6.21
CA ASP A 230 35.33 10.46 7.21
C ASP A 230 36.84 10.66 7.01
N ILE A 231 37.33 10.56 5.78
CA ILE A 231 38.75 10.83 5.47
C ILE A 231 39.13 12.26 5.83
N ILE A 232 38.28 13.24 5.52
CA ILE A 232 38.51 14.66 5.85
C ILE A 232 38.53 14.84 7.37
N LEU A 233 37.54 14.28 8.08
CA LEU A 233 37.43 14.38 9.54
C LEU A 233 38.64 13.76 10.23
N GLY A 234 39.01 12.54 9.83
CA GLY A 234 40.19 11.84 10.35
C GLY A 234 41.48 12.61 10.11
N SER A 235 41.62 13.24 8.94
CA SER A 235 42.78 14.09 8.60
C SER A 235 42.86 15.35 9.47
N LEU A 236 41.74 16.04 9.67
CA LEU A 236 41.65 17.21 10.55
C LEU A 236 41.97 16.86 11.99
N ILE A 237 41.37 15.79 12.52
CA ILE A 237 41.62 15.31 13.88
C ILE A 237 43.11 14.98 14.06
N TYR A 238 43.72 14.29 13.10
CA TYR A 238 45.15 13.98 13.14
C TYR A 238 46.01 15.26 13.18
N PHE A 239 45.71 16.25 12.34
CA PHE A 239 46.41 17.53 12.31
C PHE A 239 46.35 18.27 13.66
N PHE A 240 45.16 18.37 14.26
CA PHE A 240 44.99 19.02 15.56
C PHE A 240 45.70 18.28 16.71
N ILE A 241 45.63 16.94 16.74
CA ILE A 241 46.34 16.14 17.76
C ILE A 241 47.85 16.31 17.62
N LYS A 242 48.38 16.31 16.38
CA LYS A 242 49.82 16.51 16.14
C LYS A 242 50.27 17.89 16.57
N ARG A 243 49.50 18.94 16.26
CA ARG A 243 49.80 20.33 16.64
C ARG A 243 49.75 20.56 18.16
N LYS A 244 48.89 19.85 18.90
CA LYS A 244 48.80 19.95 20.37
C LYS A 244 49.97 19.26 21.09
N ASN A 245 50.60 18.28 20.46
CA ASN A 245 51.72 17.51 21.02
C ASN A 245 53.10 18.02 20.57
N GLN A 246 53.16 19.14 19.83
CA GLN A 246 54.37 19.90 19.49
C GLN A 246 54.40 21.18 20.33
#